data_AF-A0A5K1HK19-F1
#
_entry.id   AF-A0A5K1HK19-F1
#
_cell.length_a   1.000
_cell.length_b   1.000
_cell.length_c   1.000
_cell.angle_alpha   90.00
_cell.angle_beta   90.00
_cell.angle_gamma   90.00
#
_symmetry.space_group_name_H-M   'P 1'
#
loop_
_entity.id
_entity.type
_entity.pdbx_description
1 polymer ?
#
loop_
_entity_poly.entity_id
_entity_poly.type
_entity_poly.pdbx_seq_one_letter_code
_entity_poly.pdbx_strand_id
1 'polypeptide(L)'
;TCSIHVGVSNIKNNTFRLINYSYKEFDVFDDKNFPFTATHDQMDGVVSMPIHDDKGDPCFNDLLKANYGQIEEEWVTNFLAASHRTGDTQMATYNFNKKLLLLQ
;
A
#
# COMPACT_ATOMS: atom_id res chain seq x y z
N THR A 1 -15.97 6.25 16.11
CA THR A 1 -15.62 6.82 14.79
C THR A 1 -14.60 5.91 14.17
N CYS A 2 -14.78 5.48 12.92
CA CYS A 2 -13.77 4.69 12.23
C CYS A 2 -12.61 5.60 11.80
N SER A 3 -11.40 5.06 11.78
CA SER A 3 -10.24 5.77 11.21
C SER A 3 -10.39 5.87 9.69
N ILE A 4 -9.82 6.94 9.13
CA ILE A 4 -9.66 7.14 7.69
C ILE A 4 -8.18 7.11 7.39
N HIS A 5 -7.83 6.44 6.31
CA HIS A 5 -6.45 6.27 5.86
C HIS A 5 -6.28 6.97 4.51
N VAL A 6 -5.31 7.87 4.41
CA VAL A 6 -5.08 8.68 3.21
C VAL A 6 -3.62 8.59 2.78
N GLY A 7 -3.38 8.15 1.55
CA GLY A 7 -2.07 8.23 0.91
C GLY A 7 -1.93 9.53 0.12
N VAL A 8 -0.87 10.30 0.37
CA VAL A 8 -0.56 11.54 -0.35
C VAL A 8 0.83 11.43 -0.96
N SER A 9 0.91 11.49 -2.28
CA SER A 9 2.18 11.48 -3.02
C SER A 9 2.45 12.84 -3.66
N ASN A 10 3.73 13.21 -3.75
CA ASN A 10 4.19 14.37 -4.49
C ASN A 10 5.33 13.96 -5.44
N ILE A 11 5.07 14.11 -6.74
CA ILE A 11 6.03 13.74 -7.79
C ILE A 11 7.24 14.68 -7.85
N LYS A 12 7.11 15.94 -7.41
CA LYS A 12 8.22 16.93 -7.54
C LYS A 12 9.39 16.62 -6.63
N ASN A 13 9.12 16.07 -5.45
CA ASN A 13 10.12 15.72 -4.44
C ASN A 13 10.17 14.20 -4.17
N ASN A 14 9.44 13.40 -4.96
CA ASN A 14 9.34 11.96 -4.83
C ASN A 14 9.03 11.48 -3.40
N THR A 15 8.04 12.12 -2.75
CA THR A 15 7.64 11.75 -1.39
C THR A 15 6.24 11.15 -1.35
N PHE A 16 6.06 10.16 -0.47
CA PHE A 16 4.77 9.63 -0.07
C PHE A 16 4.54 9.88 1.44
N ARG A 17 3.29 10.12 1.83
CA ARG A 17 2.85 10.18 3.21
C ARG A 17 1.58 9.36 3.37
N LEU A 18 1.57 8.47 4.35
CA LEU A 18 0.38 7.78 4.81
C LEU A 18 -0.15 8.49 6.05
N ILE A 19 -1.39 8.94 5.99
CA ILE A 19 -2.05 9.65 7.07
C ILE A 19 -3.10 8.72 7.67
N ASN A 20 -2.98 8.44 8.97
CA ASN A 20 -4.03 7.84 9.78
C ASN A 20 -4.75 8.97 10.52
N TYR A 21 -6.05 9.12 10.27
CA TYR A 21 -6.87 10.12 10.95
C TYR A 21 -8.04 9.43 11.67
N SER A 22 -8.10 9.59 12.98
CA SER A 22 -9.18 9.09 13.84
C SER A 22 -9.74 10.21 14.71
N TYR A 23 -10.74 9.91 15.56
CA TYR A 23 -11.32 10.92 16.45
C TYR A 23 -10.30 11.53 17.44
N LYS A 24 -9.22 10.80 17.76
CA LYS A 24 -8.20 11.23 18.75
C LYS A 24 -6.77 11.22 18.23
N GLU A 25 -6.54 10.65 17.05
CA GLU A 25 -5.20 10.39 16.54
C GLU A 25 -5.03 11.01 15.16
N PHE A 26 -3.85 11.57 14.94
CA PHE A 26 -3.40 12.08 13.65
C PHE A 26 -1.94 11.67 13.49
N ASP A 27 -1.72 10.58 12.77
CA ASP A 27 -0.40 10.03 12.54
C ASP A 27 0.00 10.21 11.08
N VAL A 28 1.27 10.53 10.88
CA VAL A 28 1.85 10.72 9.54
C VAL A 28 3.05 9.81 9.39
N PHE A 29 2.94 8.87 8.46
CA PHE A 29 3.95 7.86 8.21
C PHE A 29 4.60 8.01 6.83
N ASP A 30 5.82 7.50 6.71
CA ASP A 30 6.57 7.21 5.50
C ASP A 30 7.29 5.85 5.62
N ASP A 31 8.12 5.51 4.65
CA ASP A 31 8.88 4.27 4.57
C ASP A 31 9.96 4.13 5.66
N LYS A 32 10.13 5.14 6.53
CA LYS A 32 11.14 5.15 7.59
C LYS A 32 10.57 5.13 9.00
N ASN A 33 9.37 5.67 9.20
CA ASN A 33 8.78 5.82 10.53
C ASN A 33 7.47 5.02 10.73
N PHE A 34 7.03 4.26 9.73
CA PHE A 34 5.89 3.35 9.87
C PHE A 34 6.18 2.27 10.94
N PRO A 35 5.21 1.80 11.74
CA PRO A 35 5.44 0.82 12.80
C PRO A 35 5.69 -0.59 12.23
N PHE A 36 6.94 -0.85 11.85
CA PHE A 36 7.37 -2.13 11.29
C PHE A 36 7.36 -3.27 12.32
N THR A 37 7.05 -4.47 11.86
CA THR A 37 7.05 -5.71 12.65
C THR A 37 7.76 -6.81 11.87
N ALA A 38 8.00 -7.97 12.48
CA ALA A 38 8.55 -9.13 11.76
C ALA A 38 7.63 -9.66 10.64
N THR A 39 6.36 -9.27 10.64
CA THR A 39 5.38 -9.58 9.58
C THR A 39 5.20 -8.42 8.59
N HIS A 40 5.52 -7.19 8.99
CA HIS A 40 5.52 -5.98 8.16
C HIS A 40 6.91 -5.37 8.14
N ASP A 41 7.79 -6.02 7.40
CA ASP A 41 9.18 -5.60 7.23
C ASP A 41 9.27 -4.21 6.57
N GLN A 42 10.29 -3.45 6.97
CA GLN A 42 10.62 -2.20 6.32
C GLN A 42 11.18 -2.42 4.92
N MET A 43 10.68 -1.67 3.95
CA MET A 43 11.15 -1.66 2.56
C MET A 43 11.32 -0.20 2.11
N ASP A 44 12.53 0.19 1.69
CA ASP A 44 12.78 1.56 1.22
C ASP A 44 11.85 1.89 0.05
N GLY A 45 11.18 3.04 0.13
CA GLY A 45 10.23 3.52 -0.87
C GLY A 45 8.88 2.79 -0.90
N VAL A 46 8.60 1.88 0.04
CA VAL A 46 7.32 1.15 0.12
C VAL A 46 6.71 1.30 1.50
N VAL A 47 5.43 1.67 1.53
CA VAL A 47 4.60 1.66 2.73
C VAL A 47 3.32 0.90 2.38
N SER A 48 3.02 -0.13 3.16
CA SER A 48 1.76 -0.88 3.07
C SER A 48 1.10 -0.89 4.45
N MET A 49 -0.22 -0.70 4.47
CA MET A 49 -1.00 -0.72 5.71
C MET A 49 -2.19 -1.65 5.52
N PRO A 50 -2.03 -2.94 5.84
CA PRO A 50 -3.16 -3.85 5.87
C PRO A 50 -4.06 -3.48 7.06
N ILE A 51 -5.34 -3.27 6.78
CA ILE A 51 -6.36 -2.92 7.80
C ILE A 51 -7.00 -4.17 8.40
N HIS A 52 -6.84 -5.31 7.74
CA HIS A 52 -7.38 -6.60 8.17
C HIS A 52 -6.27 -7.65 8.14
N ASP A 53 -6.30 -8.55 9.13
CA ASP A 53 -5.38 -9.68 9.18
C ASP A 53 -5.77 -10.72 8.12
N ASP A 54 -4.81 -11.14 7.31
CA ASP A 54 -4.97 -12.19 6.32
C ASP A 54 -5.13 -13.55 7.02
N LYS A 55 -6.36 -14.00 7.25
CA LYS A 55 -6.65 -15.30 7.87
C LYS A 55 -6.59 -16.43 6.84
N GLY A 56 -5.39 -16.72 6.35
CA GLY A 56 -5.10 -17.90 5.52
C GLY A 56 -4.84 -17.65 4.03
N ASP A 57 -4.86 -16.40 3.58
CA ASP A 57 -4.42 -15.99 2.24
C ASP A 57 -2.93 -15.56 2.25
N PRO A 58 -2.24 -15.56 1.10
CA PRO A 58 -0.85 -15.07 1.03
C PRO A 58 -0.74 -13.65 1.57
N CYS A 59 0.14 -13.42 2.54
CA CYS A 59 0.25 -12.10 3.16
C CYS A 59 0.60 -11.04 2.11
N PHE A 60 -0.10 -9.90 2.14
CA PHE A 60 0.16 -8.79 1.20
C PHE A 60 1.64 -8.36 1.23
N ASN A 61 2.24 -8.39 2.42
CA ASN A 61 3.65 -8.04 2.60
C ASN A 61 4.61 -9.05 1.92
N ASP A 62 4.29 -10.35 1.92
CA ASP A 62 5.12 -11.37 1.28
C ASP A 62 5.15 -11.19 -0.25
N LEU A 63 4.00 -10.83 -0.84
CA LEU A 63 3.90 -10.55 -2.27
C LEU A 63 4.70 -9.30 -2.67
N LEU A 64 4.60 -8.24 -1.87
CA LEU A 64 5.39 -7.02 -2.06
C LEU A 64 6.89 -7.31 -1.94
N LYS A 65 7.30 -8.07 -0.92
CA LYS A 65 8.70 -8.45 -0.69
C LYS A 65 9.25 -9.31 -1.82
N ALA A 66 8.48 -10.28 -2.31
CA ALA A 66 8.88 -11.15 -3.42
C ALA A 66 9.10 -10.39 -4.74
N ASN A 67 8.44 -9.25 -4.91
CA ASN A 67 8.52 -8.42 -6.13
C ASN A 67 9.22 -7.08 -5.86
N TYR A 68 9.92 -6.94 -4.73
CA TYR A 68 10.56 -5.70 -4.35
C TYR A 68 11.59 -5.26 -5.40
N GLY A 69 11.51 -3.98 -5.81
CA GLY A 69 12.29 -3.43 -6.92
C GLY A 69 11.72 -3.71 -8.33
N GLN A 70 10.63 -4.48 -8.44
CA GLN A 70 9.93 -4.79 -9.70
C GLN A 70 8.43 -4.47 -9.63
N ILE A 71 8.01 -3.70 -8.62
CA ILE A 71 6.61 -3.30 -8.42
C ILE A 71 6.23 -2.25 -9.47
N GLU A 72 5.50 -2.69 -10.49
CA GLU A 72 4.95 -1.84 -11.56
C GLU A 72 3.41 -1.84 -11.52
N GLU A 73 2.77 -0.88 -12.18
CA GLU A 73 1.32 -0.70 -12.08
C GLU A 73 0.50 -1.91 -12.55
N GLU A 74 0.94 -2.59 -13.61
CA GLU A 74 0.26 -3.78 -14.13
C GLU A 74 0.39 -4.97 -13.18
N TRP A 75 1.53 -5.08 -12.48
CA TRP A 75 1.73 -6.13 -11.48
C TRP A 75 0.80 -5.91 -10.30
N VAL A 76 0.76 -4.67 -9.79
CA VAL A 76 -0.17 -4.30 -8.72
C VAL A 76 -1.59 -4.61 -9.17
N THR A 77 -2.08 -4.01 -10.26
CA THR A 77 -3.46 -4.19 -10.73
C THR A 77 -3.82 -5.67 -10.96
N ASN A 78 -3.07 -6.39 -11.78
CA ASN A 78 -3.52 -7.71 -12.25
C ASN A 78 -3.16 -8.87 -11.32
N PHE A 79 -2.03 -8.80 -10.60
CA PHE A 79 -1.51 -9.94 -9.84
C PHE A 79 -1.76 -9.78 -8.34
N LEU A 80 -1.54 -8.58 -7.78
CA LEU A 80 -1.73 -8.35 -6.35
C LEU A 80 -3.20 -8.45 -5.94
N ALA A 81 -4.12 -7.80 -6.70
CA ALA A 81 -5.56 -7.91 -6.44
C ALA A 81 -6.07 -9.34 -6.56
N ALA A 82 -5.70 -10.03 -7.63
CA ALA A 82 -6.13 -11.41 -7.87
C ALA A 82 -5.67 -12.35 -6.75
N SER A 83 -4.42 -12.18 -6.29
CA SER A 83 -3.85 -13.01 -5.21
C SER A 83 -4.54 -12.80 -3.87
N HIS A 84 -5.06 -11.59 -3.63
CA HIS A 84 -5.80 -11.24 -2.42
C HIS A 84 -7.30 -11.47 -2.50
N ARG A 85 -7.77 -12.11 -3.58
CA ARG A 85 -9.20 -12.41 -3.81
C ARG A 85 -10.08 -11.20 -3.52
N THR A 86 -9.67 -10.02 -4.00
CA THR A 86 -10.37 -8.76 -3.78
C THR A 86 -11.73 -8.71 -4.50
N GLY A 87 -12.35 -9.84 -4.85
CA GLY A 87 -13.53 -9.98 -5.71
C GLY A 87 -14.79 -9.22 -5.29
N ASP A 88 -14.82 -8.65 -4.07
CA ASP A 88 -15.87 -7.75 -3.58
C ASP A 88 -15.45 -6.26 -3.58
N THR A 89 -14.21 -5.94 -3.99
CA THR A 89 -13.59 -4.60 -3.94
C THR A 89 -12.88 -4.25 -5.26
N GLN A 90 -13.06 -3.01 -5.72
CA GLN A 90 -12.33 -2.48 -6.87
C GLN A 90 -10.91 -2.08 -6.45
N MET A 91 -9.93 -2.35 -7.31
CA MET A 91 -8.56 -1.86 -7.10
C MET A 91 -8.19 -0.80 -8.11
N ALA A 92 -7.55 0.26 -7.62
CA ALA A 92 -7.04 1.36 -8.43
C ALA A 92 -5.54 1.52 -8.21
N THR A 93 -4.78 1.57 -9.29
CA THR A 93 -3.34 1.83 -9.26
C THR A 93 -3.02 3.07 -10.06
N TYR A 94 -2.26 4.00 -9.48
CA TYR A 94 -1.81 5.21 -10.17
C TYR A 94 -0.27 5.27 -10.22
N ASN A 95 0.28 5.29 -11.43
CA ASN A 95 1.71 5.52 -11.65
C ASN A 95 1.96 7.01 -11.95
N PHE A 96 2.60 7.71 -11.02
CA PHE A 96 2.91 9.14 -11.14
C PHE A 96 3.88 9.46 -12.29
N ASN A 97 4.85 8.58 -12.56
CA ASN A 97 5.85 8.78 -13.61
C ASN A 97 5.22 8.67 -15.00
N LYS A 98 4.37 7.66 -15.20
CA LYS A 98 3.67 7.39 -16.47
C LYS A 98 2.36 8.20 -16.62
N LYS A 99 1.86 8.80 -15.52
CA LYS A 99 0.53 9.43 -15.42
C LYS A 99 -0.59 8.47 -15.83
N LEU A 100 -0.48 7.22 -15.41
CA LEU A 100 -1.37 6.12 -15.79
C LEU A 100 -2.22 5.69 -14.60
N LEU A 101 -3.53 5.58 -14.83
CA LEU A 101 -4.50 5.01 -13.89
C LEU A 101 -4.98 3.66 -14.45
N LEU A 102 -4.83 2.60 -13.66
CA LEU A 102 -5.42 1.28 -13.92
C LEU A 102 -6.50 0.99 -12.89
N LEU A 103 -7.60 0.37 -13.33
CA LEU A 103 -8.76 -0.01 -12.52
C LEU A 103 -9.09 -1.47 -12.79
N GLN A 104 -9.37 -2.25 -11.75
CA GLN A 104 -9.83 -3.63 -11.83
C GLN A 104 -10.99 -3.89 -10.87
#